data_AF-A0A853ICQ0-F1
#
_entry.id   AF-A0A853ICQ0-F1
#
_cell.length_a   1.000
_cell.length_b   1.000
_cell.length_c   1.000
_cell.angle_alpha   90.00
_cell.angle_beta   90.00
_cell.angle_gamma   90.00
#
_symmetry.space_group_name_H-M   'P 1'
#
loop_
_entity.id
_entity.type
_entity.pdbx_description
1 polymer ?
#
loop_
_entity_poly.entity_id
_entity_poly.type
_entity_poly.pdbx_seq_one_letter_code
_entity_poly.pdbx_strand_id
1 'polypeptide(L)'
;MSTTPSLEALFNQLANGIKQASSEVNQETLTNWINRCQELAECFKQGDEAAYQQGQDTVCQLINYWPQLTHLISRDLLWLLGGECLHFMPEEEIAVYQQLEELQASAEAANQSFDWQETKQLLNTQKTNSQVTTNKQFH
;
A
#
# COMPACT_ATOMS: atom_id res chain seq x y z
N MET A 1 15.52 11.23 9.64
CA MET A 1 15.23 9.79 9.50
C MET A 1 13.93 9.73 8.71
N SER A 2 13.94 9.15 7.51
CA SER A 2 12.75 9.08 6.66
C SER A 2 11.80 8.01 7.19
N THR A 3 10.51 8.35 7.38
CA THR A 3 9.51 7.42 7.93
C THR A 3 8.83 6.60 6.83
N THR A 4 9.61 5.93 5.99
CA THR A 4 9.06 5.15 4.86
C THR A 4 8.49 3.82 5.36
N PRO A 5 7.28 3.43 4.93
CA PRO A 5 6.75 2.11 5.26
C PRO A 5 7.56 1.01 4.56
N SER A 6 7.84 -0.08 5.28
CA SER A 6 8.52 -1.26 4.73
C SER A 6 7.52 -2.33 4.32
N LEU A 7 7.83 -3.10 3.25
CA LEU A 7 7.00 -4.22 2.79
C LEU A 7 6.71 -5.23 3.91
N GLU A 8 7.73 -5.60 4.70
CA GLU A 8 7.58 -6.47 5.88
C GLU A 8 6.46 -5.99 6.81
N ALA A 9 6.47 -4.72 7.19
CA ALA A 9 5.51 -4.16 8.14
C ALA A 9 4.09 -4.16 7.57
N LEU A 10 3.95 -3.84 6.27
CA LEU A 10 2.65 -3.80 5.60
C LEU A 10 2.04 -5.19 5.43
N PHE A 11 2.84 -6.20 5.08
CA PHE A 11 2.37 -7.59 5.00
C PHE A 11 1.95 -8.12 6.37
N ASN A 12 2.72 -7.82 7.42
CA ASN A 12 2.35 -8.17 8.80
C ASN A 12 1.05 -7.48 9.25
N GLN A 13 0.86 -6.21 8.89
CA GLN A 13 -0.37 -5.49 9.16
C GLN A 13 -1.57 -6.13 8.44
N LEU A 14 -1.41 -6.47 7.16
CA LEU A 14 -2.45 -7.14 6.37
C LEU A 14 -2.83 -8.48 6.99
N ALA A 15 -1.85 -9.32 7.35
CA ALA A 15 -2.06 -10.60 8.00
C ALA A 15 -2.87 -10.45 9.31
N ASN A 16 -2.52 -9.46 10.14
CA ASN A 16 -3.25 -9.18 11.37
C ASN A 16 -4.69 -8.69 11.10
N GLY A 17 -4.89 -7.82 10.10
CA GLY A 17 -6.22 -7.36 9.71
C GLY A 17 -7.13 -8.51 9.25
N ILE A 18 -6.60 -9.43 8.44
CA ILE A 18 -7.34 -10.61 7.98
C ILE A 18 -7.69 -11.52 9.16
N LYS A 19 -6.75 -11.71 10.09
CA LYS A 19 -6.97 -12.49 11.33
C LYS A 19 -8.10 -11.93 12.19
N GLN A 20 -8.26 -10.61 12.22
CA GLN A 20 -9.35 -9.95 12.94
C GLN A 20 -10.68 -10.06 12.18
N ALA A 21 -10.64 -9.99 10.85
CA ALA A 21 -11.82 -10.10 9.99
C ALA A 21 -12.37 -11.53 9.86
N SER A 22 -11.56 -12.56 10.13
CA SER A 22 -11.94 -13.97 9.99
C SER A 22 -12.81 -14.49 11.16
N SER A 23 -14.05 -14.00 11.27
CA SER A 23 -15.07 -14.59 12.15
C SER A 23 -15.71 -15.84 11.53
N GLU A 24 -15.37 -16.99 12.13
CA GLU A 24 -15.96 -18.34 12.12
C GLU A 24 -16.21 -19.12 10.80
N VAL A 25 -16.31 -18.53 9.60
CA VAL A 25 -16.76 -19.32 8.41
C VAL A 25 -15.65 -19.81 7.46
N ASN A 26 -14.49 -19.12 7.35
CA ASN A 26 -13.41 -19.45 6.39
C ASN A 26 -12.01 -19.59 7.03
N GLN A 27 -11.93 -20.13 8.26
CA GLN A 27 -10.70 -20.05 9.05
C GLN A 27 -9.50 -20.78 8.46
N GLU A 28 -9.65 -21.97 7.88
CA GLU A 28 -8.50 -22.74 7.38
C GLU A 28 -7.80 -22.06 6.20
N THR A 29 -8.56 -21.65 5.18
CA THR A 29 -8.02 -20.97 4.00
C THR A 29 -7.40 -19.62 4.36
N LEU A 30 -8.07 -18.83 5.20
CA LEU A 30 -7.54 -17.53 5.64
C LEU A 30 -6.32 -17.71 6.54
N THR A 31 -6.26 -18.75 7.38
CA THR A 31 -5.09 -19.07 8.20
C THR A 31 -3.88 -19.41 7.34
N ASN A 32 -4.06 -20.24 6.30
CA ASN A 32 -2.98 -20.53 5.35
C ASN A 32 -2.50 -19.26 4.64
N TRP A 33 -3.42 -18.37 4.29
CA TRP A 33 -3.10 -17.10 3.65
C TRP A 33 -2.36 -16.12 4.60
N ILE A 34 -2.77 -16.07 5.87
CA ILE A 34 -2.09 -15.31 6.93
C ILE A 34 -0.65 -15.81 7.08
N ASN A 35 -0.45 -17.14 7.19
CA ASN A 35 0.90 -17.73 7.29
C ASN A 35 1.74 -17.36 6.06
N ARG A 36 1.18 -17.49 4.84
CA ARG A 36 1.84 -17.10 3.59
C ARG A 36 2.31 -15.64 3.61
N CYS A 37 1.50 -14.73 4.14
CA CYS A 37 1.89 -13.32 4.27
C CYS A 37 3.02 -13.09 5.26
N GLN A 38 3.02 -13.82 6.38
CA GLN A 38 4.09 -13.72 7.36
C GLN A 38 5.41 -14.26 6.79
N GLU A 39 5.38 -15.39 6.09
CA GLU A 39 6.55 -15.93 5.39
C GLU A 39 7.09 -14.92 4.36
N LEU A 40 6.21 -14.33 3.54
CA LEU A 40 6.62 -13.32 2.57
C LEU A 40 7.22 -12.08 3.24
N ALA A 41 6.67 -11.63 4.37
CA ALA A 41 7.24 -10.53 5.15
C ALA A 41 8.68 -10.83 5.58
N GLU A 42 8.98 -12.07 6.02
CA GLU A 42 10.33 -12.50 6.33
C GLU A 42 11.24 -12.55 5.10
N CYS A 43 10.74 -13.02 3.95
CA CYS A 43 11.49 -13.00 2.69
C CYS A 43 11.85 -11.57 2.24
N PHE A 44 10.91 -10.62 2.35
CA PHE A 44 11.18 -9.20 2.06
C PHE A 44 12.26 -8.62 2.98
N LYS A 45 12.22 -8.98 4.27
CA LYS A 45 13.25 -8.58 5.24
C LYS A 45 14.63 -9.13 4.89
N GLN A 46 14.69 -10.32 4.30
CA GLN A 46 15.93 -10.94 3.82
C GLN A 46 16.40 -10.37 2.48
N GLY A 47 15.61 -9.52 1.83
CA GLY A 47 15.93 -8.95 0.52
C GLY A 47 15.76 -9.93 -0.64
N ASP A 48 14.90 -10.93 -0.48
CA ASP A 48 14.66 -11.94 -1.51
C ASP A 48 13.86 -11.34 -2.69
N GLU A 49 14.44 -11.38 -3.88
CA GLU A 49 13.80 -10.83 -5.10
C GLU A 49 12.59 -11.67 -5.55
N ALA A 50 12.60 -12.99 -5.32
CA ALA A 50 11.48 -13.86 -5.66
C ALA A 50 10.25 -13.58 -4.77
N ALA A 51 10.44 -12.96 -3.60
CA ALA A 51 9.36 -12.51 -2.75
C ALA A 51 8.47 -11.44 -3.42
N TYR A 52 9.02 -10.59 -4.30
CA TYR A 52 8.23 -9.59 -5.02
C TYR A 52 7.20 -10.24 -5.94
N GLN A 53 7.63 -11.20 -6.76
CA GLN A 53 6.73 -11.94 -7.66
C GLN A 53 5.66 -12.70 -6.86
N GLN A 54 6.07 -13.37 -5.78
CA GLN A 54 5.14 -14.11 -4.93
C GLN A 54 4.18 -13.20 -4.18
N GLY A 55 4.64 -12.03 -3.72
CA GLY A 55 3.84 -11.02 -3.06
C GLY A 55 2.77 -10.44 -3.98
N GLN A 56 3.15 -10.09 -5.21
CA GLN A 56 2.20 -9.61 -6.23
C GLN A 56 1.10 -10.64 -6.51
N ASP A 57 1.49 -11.90 -6.76
CA ASP A 57 0.54 -12.99 -7.01
C ASP A 57 -0.37 -13.22 -5.80
N THR A 58 0.20 -13.25 -4.60
CA THR A 58 -0.54 -13.43 -3.34
C THR A 58 -1.59 -12.34 -3.15
N VAL A 59 -1.22 -11.06 -3.33
CA VAL A 59 -2.13 -9.91 -3.20
C VAL A 59 -3.20 -9.91 -4.29
N CYS A 60 -2.83 -10.17 -5.55
CA CYS A 60 -3.79 -10.34 -6.65
C CYS A 60 -4.81 -11.43 -6.34
N GLN A 61 -4.35 -12.59 -5.87
CA GLN A 61 -5.24 -13.67 -5.46
C GLN A 61 -6.17 -13.21 -4.34
N LEU A 62 -5.66 -12.50 -3.32
CA LEU A 62 -6.50 -12.01 -2.22
C LEU A 62 -7.65 -11.13 -2.71
N ILE A 63 -7.36 -10.20 -3.61
CA ILE A 63 -8.35 -9.28 -4.16
C ILE A 63 -9.43 -10.04 -4.94
N ASN A 64 -9.01 -11.05 -5.72
CA ASN A 64 -9.94 -11.84 -6.54
C ASN A 64 -10.80 -12.80 -5.71
N TYR A 65 -10.22 -13.49 -4.73
CA TYR A 65 -10.93 -14.48 -3.91
C TYR A 65 -11.71 -13.85 -2.76
N TRP A 66 -11.17 -12.80 -2.14
CA TRP A 66 -11.77 -12.10 -1.01
C TRP A 66 -11.84 -10.60 -1.28
N PRO A 67 -12.70 -10.15 -2.20
CA PRO A 67 -12.92 -8.72 -2.46
C PRO A 67 -13.37 -7.96 -1.20
N GLN A 68 -14.02 -8.67 -0.27
CA GLN A 68 -14.39 -8.12 1.04
C GLN A 68 -13.17 -7.75 1.91
N LEU A 69 -12.00 -8.36 1.69
CA LEU A 69 -10.75 -8.06 2.42
C LEU A 69 -9.88 -7.03 1.68
N THR A 70 -10.25 -6.63 0.47
CA THR A 70 -9.51 -5.64 -0.32
C THR A 70 -9.30 -4.31 0.41
N HIS A 71 -10.26 -3.90 1.25
CA HIS A 71 -10.13 -2.67 2.04
C HIS A 71 -9.03 -2.73 3.12
N LEU A 72 -8.56 -3.92 3.49
CA LEU A 72 -7.44 -4.11 4.41
C LEU A 72 -6.08 -3.92 3.73
N ILE A 73 -6.05 -4.00 2.39
CA ILE A 73 -4.85 -3.86 1.59
C ILE A 73 -4.48 -2.38 1.52
N SER A 74 -3.36 -2.02 2.14
CA SER A 74 -2.87 -0.65 2.12
C SER A 74 -2.38 -0.26 0.72
N ARG A 75 -2.69 0.95 0.27
CA ARG A 75 -2.20 1.48 -1.02
C ARG A 75 -0.68 1.53 -1.10
N ASP A 76 -0.02 1.79 0.04
CA ASP A 76 1.45 1.77 0.12
C ASP A 76 2.03 0.39 -0.22
N LEU A 77 1.30 -0.69 0.10
CA LEU A 77 1.73 -2.05 -0.24
C LEU A 77 1.64 -2.32 -1.74
N LEU A 78 0.58 -1.85 -2.40
CA LEU A 78 0.43 -1.97 -3.86
C LEU A 78 1.53 -1.17 -4.59
N TRP A 79 1.82 0.03 -4.10
CA TRP A 79 2.89 0.87 -4.63
C TRP A 79 4.26 0.20 -4.53
N LEU A 80 4.62 -0.28 -3.32
CA LEU A 80 5.93 -0.87 -3.06
C LEU A 80 6.14 -2.22 -3.78
N LEU A 81 5.08 -2.99 -3.99
CA LEU A 81 5.17 -4.24 -4.77
C LEU A 81 5.36 -3.97 -6.27
N GLY A 82 4.75 -2.91 -6.78
CA GLY A 82 4.77 -2.58 -8.20
C GLY A 82 4.08 -3.61 -9.10
N GLY A 83 4.34 -3.52 -10.40
CA GLY A 83 3.86 -4.49 -11.39
C GLY A 83 2.34 -4.57 -11.47
N GLU A 84 1.81 -5.80 -11.42
CA GLU A 84 0.36 -6.05 -11.51
C GLU A 84 -0.44 -5.41 -10.38
N CYS A 85 0.18 -5.18 -9.21
CA CYS A 85 -0.49 -4.52 -8.09
C CYS A 85 -0.86 -3.05 -8.37
N LEU A 86 -0.12 -2.38 -9.27
CA LEU A 86 -0.40 -0.99 -9.64
C LEU A 86 -1.68 -0.87 -10.46
N HIS A 87 -2.13 -1.93 -11.13
CA HIS A 87 -3.38 -1.92 -11.90
C HIS A 87 -4.62 -1.74 -11.01
N PHE A 88 -4.51 -2.02 -9.71
CA PHE A 88 -5.57 -1.77 -8.73
C PHE A 88 -5.58 -0.33 -8.21
N MET A 89 -4.61 0.49 -8.61
CA MET A 89 -4.54 1.92 -8.29
C MET A 89 -4.93 2.75 -9.51
N PRO A 90 -5.83 3.73 -9.38
CA PRO A 90 -6.12 4.65 -10.45
C PRO A 90 -4.89 5.54 -10.72
N GLU A 91 -4.78 6.04 -11.96
CA GLU A 91 -3.68 6.90 -12.41
C GLU A 91 -3.48 8.12 -11.51
N GLU A 92 -4.56 8.64 -10.93
CA GLU A 92 -4.48 9.74 -9.98
C GLU A 92 -3.74 9.37 -8.69
N GLU A 93 -3.93 8.16 -8.15
CA GLU A 93 -3.19 7.71 -6.97
C GLU A 93 -1.72 7.53 -7.36
N ILE A 94 -1.45 6.88 -8.50
CA ILE A 94 -0.09 6.71 -9.04
C ILE A 94 0.66 8.04 -9.12
N ALA A 95 0.03 9.09 -9.66
CA ALA A 95 0.64 10.42 -9.75
C ALA A 95 0.94 11.06 -8.38
N VAL A 96 0.17 10.75 -7.32
CA VAL A 96 0.47 11.22 -5.95
C VAL A 96 1.71 10.51 -5.43
N TYR A 97 1.78 9.20 -5.61
CA TYR A 97 2.92 8.40 -5.16
C TYR A 97 4.23 8.74 -5.90
N GLN A 98 4.16 8.99 -7.21
CA GLN A 98 5.31 9.48 -7.98
C GLN A 98 5.85 10.81 -7.43
N GLN A 99 4.97 11.78 -7.13
CA GLN A 99 5.38 13.04 -6.51
C GLN A 99 5.93 12.83 -5.10
N LEU A 100 5.38 11.89 -4.35
CA LEU A 100 5.81 11.57 -2.99
C LEU A 100 7.27 11.08 -2.98
N GLU A 101 7.62 10.19 -3.91
CA GLU A 101 9.00 9.71 -4.08
C GLU A 101 9.95 10.82 -4.56
N GLU A 102 9.50 11.71 -5.46
CA GLU A 102 10.31 12.85 -5.90
C GLU A 102 10.62 13.82 -4.74
N LEU A 103 9.62 14.10 -3.90
CA LEU A 103 9.80 14.91 -2.69
C LEU A 103 10.71 14.22 -1.67
N GLN A 104 10.56 12.91 -1.50
CA GLN A 104 11.42 12.11 -0.64
C GLN A 104 12.88 12.18 -1.11
N ALA A 105 13.14 11.89 -2.38
CA ALA A 105 14.48 11.94 -2.96
C ALA A 105 15.10 13.35 -2.85
N SER A 106 14.28 14.39 -3.04
CA SER A 106 14.71 15.79 -2.87
C SER A 106 15.07 16.11 -1.42
N ALA A 107 14.27 15.65 -0.46
CA ALA A 107 14.54 15.81 0.96
C ALA A 107 15.78 15.02 1.40
N GLU A 108 15.97 13.81 0.91
CA GLU A 108 17.17 13.00 1.15
C GLU A 108 18.42 13.66 0.58
N ALA A 109 18.36 14.18 -0.65
CA ALA A 109 19.45 14.94 -1.27
C ALA A 109 19.77 16.24 -0.49
N ALA A 110 18.75 16.88 0.09
CA ALA A 110 18.90 18.05 0.97
C ALA A 110 19.24 17.69 2.43
N ASN A 111 19.37 16.40 2.75
CA ASN A 111 19.59 15.87 4.11
C ASN A 111 18.54 16.37 5.13
N GLN A 112 17.30 16.54 4.68
CA GLN A 112 16.14 16.96 5.48
C GLN A 112 15.35 15.74 5.98
N SER A 113 14.64 15.91 7.10
CA SER A 113 13.69 14.90 7.56
C SER A 113 12.47 14.88 6.64
N PHE A 114 12.06 13.70 6.21
CA PHE A 114 10.89 13.49 5.36
C PHE A 114 9.91 12.53 6.01
N ASP A 115 8.66 12.96 6.17
CA ASP A 115 7.59 12.10 6.67
C ASP A 115 6.67 11.67 5.52
N TRP A 116 6.69 10.38 5.20
CA TRP A 116 5.94 9.80 4.08
C TRP A 116 4.43 9.96 4.27
N GLN A 117 3.93 9.68 5.48
CA GLN A 117 2.50 9.68 5.75
C GLN A 117 1.94 11.12 5.80
N GLU A 118 2.68 12.06 6.40
CA GLU A 118 2.29 13.46 6.40
C GLU A 118 2.28 14.05 4.99
N THR A 119 3.36 13.86 4.22
CA THR A 119 3.46 14.39 2.86
C THR A 119 2.38 13.82 1.94
N LYS A 120 2.10 12.51 2.05
CA LYS A 120 1.02 11.86 1.30
C LYS A 120 -0.34 12.47 1.63
N GLN A 121 -0.65 12.73 2.90
CA GLN A 121 -1.90 13.37 3.30
C GLN A 121 -2.03 14.80 2.74
N LEU A 122 -0.93 15.56 2.73
CA LEU A 122 -0.89 16.88 2.12
C LEU A 122 -1.16 16.82 0.61
N LEU A 123 -0.50 15.92 -0.12
CA LEU A 123 -0.71 15.74 -1.56
C LEU A 123 -2.15 15.32 -1.90
N ASN A 124 -2.72 14.41 -1.13
CA ASN A 124 -4.13 14.03 -1.28
C ASN A 124 -5.06 15.22 -1.05
N THR A 125 -4.82 16.02 -0.01
CA THR A 125 -5.64 17.20 0.31
C THR A 125 -5.57 18.28 -0.78
N GLN A 126 -4.39 18.51 -1.34
CA GLN A 126 -4.16 19.48 -2.43
C GLN A 126 -4.91 19.08 -3.71
N LYS A 127 -4.97 17.77 -4.01
CA LYS A 127 -5.77 17.26 -5.12
C LYS A 127 -7.26 17.50 -4.92
N THR A 128 -7.78 17.21 -3.72
CA THR A 128 -9.20 17.40 -3.41
C THR A 128 -9.61 18.87 -3.50
N ASN A 129 -8.77 19.80 -3.02
CA ASN A 129 -9.06 21.24 -3.08
C ASN A 129 -9.05 21.82 -4.50
N SER A 130 -8.27 21.24 -5.41
CA SER A 130 -8.23 21.68 -6.82
C SER A 130 -9.53 21.36 -7.58
N GLN A 131 -10.35 20.41 -7.09
CA GLN A 131 -11.67 20.13 -7.68
C GLN A 131 -12.79 21.00 -7.09
N VAL A 132 -12.65 21.49 -5.85
CA VAL A 132 -13.67 22.30 -5.16
C VAL A 132 -13.74 23.74 -5.68
N THR A 133 -12.63 24.29 -6.20
CA THR A 133 -12.58 25.67 -6.69
C THR A 133 -13.24 25.90 -8.05
N THR A 134 -13.56 24.84 -8.81
CA THR A 134 -14.31 24.97 -10.07
C THR A 134 -15.84 25.02 -9.85
N ASN A 135 -16.33 24.64 -8.67
CA ASN A 135 -17.78 24.50 -8.39
C ASN A 135 -18.37 25.64 -7.54
N LYS A 136 -17.84 26.87 -7.67
CA LYS A 136 -18.37 28.06 -6.97
C LYS A 136 -18.73 29.24 -7.87
N GLN A 137 -18.83 29.03 -9.18
CA GLN A 137 -19.08 30.10 -10.15
C GLN A 137 -20.36 29.92 -10.97
N PHE A 138 -21.39 29.28 -10.42
CA PHE A 138 -22.74 29.32 -10.99
C PHE A 138 -23.81 29.24 -9.88
N HIS A 139 -24.13 30.39 -9.29
CA HIS A 139 -25.46 30.72 -8.77
C HIS A 139 -25.63 32.24 -8.70
#